data_AF-A0A3M1C4X2-F1
#
_entry.id   AF-A0A3M1C4X2-F1
#
_cell.length_a   1.000
_cell.length_b   1.000
_cell.length_c   1.000
_cell.angle_alpha   90.00
_cell.angle_beta   90.00
_cell.angle_gamma   90.00
#
_symmetry.space_group_name_H-M   'P 1'
#
loop_
_entity.id
_entity.type
_entity.pdbx_description
1 polymer ?
#
loop_
_entity_poly.entity_id
_entity_poly.type
_entity_poly.pdbx_seq_one_letter_code
_entity_poly.pdbx_strand_id
1 'polypeptide(L)'
;MNRRGFLLLAAGAPLLAACGQTPRGLHGRLIILRHADRTFAPLNAKGRARAAQLPEALADLPIDAIYTSQRQRNIDTATPLAKARGLPVQPIPPLGAGTRILTEHPGQTVVWVGNQENLGFLYLELGIPAKPPVQFGEIHVVTIPGDGGPPTVEIRHYGD
;
A
#
# COMPACT_ATOMS: atom_id res chain seq x y z
N MET A 1 73.08 29.65 -23.02
CA MET A 1 71.66 29.74 -23.46
C MET A 1 70.90 28.52 -22.97
N ASN A 2 69.85 28.77 -22.16
CA ASN A 2 68.58 28.04 -22.02
C ASN A 2 68.64 26.60 -21.46
N ARG A 3 68.48 26.38 -20.14
CA ARG A 3 67.22 26.27 -19.34
C ARG A 3 66.13 25.36 -19.96
N ARG A 4 65.75 24.33 -19.19
CA ARG A 4 64.38 23.78 -18.91
C ARG A 4 64.54 22.28 -18.58
N GLY A 5 63.94 21.68 -17.56
CA GLY A 5 62.84 22.05 -16.68
C GLY A 5 62.11 20.75 -16.31
N PHE A 6 61.95 20.51 -15.01
CA PHE A 6 61.21 19.43 -14.34
C PHE A 6 59.80 19.18 -14.91
N LEU A 7 59.25 17.96 -14.75
CA LEU A 7 57.99 17.69 -14.01
C LEU A 7 57.51 16.24 -14.18
N LEU A 8 57.54 15.50 -13.06
CA LEU A 8 56.78 14.26 -12.84
C LEU A 8 55.29 14.62 -12.74
N LEU A 9 54.46 14.08 -13.63
CA LEU A 9 53.01 14.13 -13.52
C LEU A 9 52.52 12.89 -12.77
N ALA A 10 52.13 13.08 -11.52
CA ALA A 10 51.38 12.11 -10.73
C ALA A 10 49.92 12.12 -11.21
N ALA A 11 49.45 10.99 -11.75
CA ALA A 11 48.06 10.78 -12.12
C ALA A 11 47.24 10.46 -10.86
N GLY A 12 46.53 11.45 -10.32
CA GLY A 12 45.51 11.25 -9.29
C GLY A 12 44.20 10.77 -9.91
N ALA A 13 43.79 9.55 -9.59
CA ALA A 13 42.46 9.03 -9.92
C ALA A 13 41.44 9.55 -8.90
N PRO A 14 40.29 10.11 -9.31
CA PRO A 14 39.24 10.51 -8.39
C PRO A 14 38.52 9.26 -7.87
N LEU A 15 38.55 9.06 -6.55
CA LEU A 15 37.68 8.13 -5.85
C LEU A 15 36.24 8.66 -5.94
N LEU A 16 35.43 8.08 -6.84
CA LEU A 16 33.99 8.25 -6.82
C LEU A 16 33.47 7.60 -5.53
N ALA A 17 33.22 8.42 -4.51
CA ALA A 17 32.46 8.02 -3.35
C ALA A 17 31.03 7.69 -3.80
N ALA A 18 30.77 6.41 -4.02
CA ALA A 18 29.42 5.90 -4.11
C ALA A 18 28.78 6.09 -2.72
N CYS A 19 28.04 7.20 -2.54
CA CYS A 19 27.09 7.30 -1.45
C CYS A 19 26.14 6.11 -1.58
N GLY A 20 26.33 5.10 -0.74
CA GLY A 20 25.41 3.99 -0.59
C GLY A 20 24.04 4.56 -0.24
N GLN A 21 23.13 4.55 -1.21
CA GLN A 21 21.72 4.63 -0.89
C GLN A 21 21.41 3.33 -0.18
N THR A 22 21.30 3.37 1.15
CA THR A 22 20.63 2.30 1.88
C THR A 22 19.29 2.06 1.19
N PRO A 23 18.93 0.81 0.85
CA PRO A 23 17.59 0.53 0.36
C PRO A 23 16.63 1.13 1.37
N ARG A 24 15.86 2.16 0.97
CA ARG A 24 14.77 2.64 1.80
C ARG A 24 13.88 1.43 2.01
N GLY A 25 13.63 1.08 3.28
CA GLY A 25 12.73 0.00 3.63
C GLY A 25 11.36 0.19 2.96
N LEU A 26 10.51 -0.84 3.04
CA LEU A 26 9.12 -0.75 2.60
C LEU A 26 8.49 0.51 3.19
N HIS A 27 7.92 1.36 2.35
CA HIS A 27 7.29 2.61 2.77
C HIS A 27 6.16 2.97 1.82
N GLY A 28 5.18 3.71 2.31
CA GLY A 28 3.97 4.05 1.56
C GLY A 28 2.75 4.05 2.46
N ARG A 29 1.57 4.10 1.85
CA ARG A 29 0.30 4.15 2.58
C ARG A 29 -0.64 3.08 2.08
N LEU A 30 -1.24 2.33 3.00
CA LEU A 30 -2.22 1.28 2.71
C LEU A 30 -3.59 1.69 3.23
N ILE A 31 -4.58 1.74 2.35
CA ILE A 31 -5.99 1.88 2.72
C ILE A 31 -6.57 0.46 2.82
N ILE A 32 -6.74 -0.03 4.04
CA ILE A 32 -7.07 -1.41 4.32
C ILE A 32 -8.52 -1.51 4.79
N LEU A 33 -9.28 -2.42 4.19
CA LEU A 33 -10.65 -2.70 4.60
C LEU A 33 -11.04 -4.15 4.39
N ARG A 34 -11.99 -4.60 5.19
CA ARG A 34 -12.71 -5.86 4.95
C ARG A 34 -13.71 -5.66 3.80
N HIS A 35 -13.98 -6.73 3.04
CA HIS A 35 -15.12 -6.77 2.13
C HIS A 35 -16.42 -6.30 2.81
N ALA A 36 -17.36 -5.73 2.07
CA ALA A 36 -18.65 -5.27 2.58
C ALA A 36 -19.59 -6.42 3.00
N ASP A 37 -20.78 -6.07 3.50
CA ASP A 37 -21.76 -7.02 4.04
C ASP A 37 -22.11 -8.16 3.07
N ARG A 38 -22.24 -9.37 3.61
CA ARG A 38 -22.48 -10.58 2.82
C ARG A 38 -23.57 -11.46 3.42
N THR A 39 -24.19 -12.26 2.57
CA THR A 39 -24.98 -13.42 2.97
C THR A 39 -24.34 -14.62 2.30
N PHE A 40 -23.83 -15.57 3.10
CA PHE A 40 -22.91 -16.62 2.62
C PHE A 40 -21.71 -16.03 1.87
N ALA A 41 -21.35 -16.51 0.68
CA ALA A 41 -20.15 -16.05 -0.02
C ALA A 41 -20.25 -14.65 -0.67
N PRO A 42 -21.33 -14.28 -1.40
CA PRO A 42 -21.41 -13.00 -2.13
C PRO A 42 -21.87 -11.81 -1.27
N LEU A 43 -21.65 -10.59 -1.77
CA LEU A 43 -22.22 -9.39 -1.16
C LEU A 43 -23.75 -9.42 -1.20
N ASN A 44 -24.38 -9.05 -0.10
CA ASN A 44 -25.83 -8.87 -0.03
C ASN A 44 -26.22 -7.45 -0.49
N ALA A 45 -27.52 -7.11 -0.44
CA ALA A 45 -28.00 -5.80 -0.87
C ALA A 45 -27.35 -4.65 -0.06
N LYS A 46 -27.25 -4.81 1.27
CA LYS A 46 -26.56 -3.86 2.15
C LYS A 46 -25.10 -3.69 1.76
N GLY A 47 -24.40 -4.80 1.49
CA GLY A 47 -22.98 -4.77 1.14
C GLY A 47 -22.71 -4.11 -0.20
N ARG A 48 -23.58 -4.31 -1.19
CA ARG A 48 -23.50 -3.58 -2.47
C ARG A 48 -23.74 -2.08 -2.29
N ALA A 49 -24.73 -1.70 -1.47
CA ALA A 49 -24.99 -0.30 -1.15
C ALA A 49 -23.80 0.36 -0.43
N ARG A 50 -23.23 -0.34 0.56
CA ARG A 50 -22.02 0.10 1.26
C ARG A 50 -20.85 0.24 0.30
N ALA A 51 -20.54 -0.78 -0.50
CA ALA A 51 -19.45 -0.72 -1.47
C ALA A 51 -19.60 0.46 -2.46
N ALA A 52 -20.83 0.82 -2.82
CA ALA A 52 -21.09 1.98 -3.68
C ALA A 52 -20.72 3.33 -3.06
N GLN A 53 -20.57 3.42 -1.74
CA GLN A 53 -20.18 4.65 -1.02
C GLN A 53 -18.65 4.80 -0.88
N LEU A 54 -17.85 3.77 -1.22
CA LEU A 54 -16.39 3.84 -1.15
C LEU A 54 -15.76 4.98 -1.96
N PRO A 55 -16.22 5.32 -3.19
CA PRO A 55 -15.67 6.43 -3.94
C PRO A 55 -15.73 7.76 -3.18
N GLU A 56 -16.85 8.03 -2.52
CA GLU A 56 -17.07 9.26 -1.74
C GLU A 56 -16.26 9.24 -0.45
N ALA A 57 -16.26 8.12 0.26
CA ALA A 57 -15.54 7.95 1.53
C ALA A 57 -14.01 8.10 1.40
N LEU A 58 -13.47 7.88 0.20
CA LEU A 58 -12.05 7.99 -0.11
C LEU A 58 -11.76 9.12 -1.10
N ALA A 59 -12.69 10.07 -1.26
CA ALA A 59 -12.59 11.15 -2.25
C ALA A 59 -11.34 12.01 -2.04
N ASP A 60 -10.98 12.27 -0.79
CA ASP A 60 -9.87 13.12 -0.32
C ASP A 60 -8.49 12.44 -0.39
N LEU A 61 -8.43 11.12 -0.60
CA LEU A 61 -7.19 10.38 -0.62
C LEU A 61 -6.72 10.11 -2.06
N PRO A 62 -5.45 10.40 -2.41
CA PRO A 62 -4.88 9.88 -3.64
C PRO A 62 -4.83 8.35 -3.57
N ILE A 63 -5.17 7.68 -4.67
CA ILE A 63 -5.14 6.22 -4.78
C ILE A 63 -4.42 5.90 -6.09
N ASP A 64 -3.31 5.16 -5.99
CA ASP A 64 -2.45 4.81 -7.10
C ASP A 64 -2.74 3.40 -7.62
N ALA A 65 -3.19 2.49 -6.74
CA ALA A 65 -3.55 1.13 -7.10
C ALA A 65 -4.61 0.53 -6.17
N ILE A 66 -5.32 -0.49 -6.66
CA ILE A 66 -6.36 -1.21 -5.92
C ILE A 66 -6.10 -2.71 -6.02
N TYR A 67 -5.80 -3.33 -4.89
CA TYR A 67 -5.60 -4.76 -4.76
C TYR A 67 -6.68 -5.40 -3.90
N THR A 68 -6.92 -6.68 -4.15
CA THR A 68 -7.82 -7.49 -3.33
C THR A 68 -7.25 -8.89 -3.14
N SER A 69 -7.75 -9.60 -2.12
CA SER A 69 -7.68 -11.06 -2.20
C SER A 69 -8.60 -11.58 -3.32
N GLN A 70 -8.32 -12.78 -3.83
CA GLN A 70 -9.00 -13.35 -5.01
C GLN A 70 -10.50 -13.69 -4.81
N ARG A 71 -11.06 -13.47 -3.62
CA ARG A 71 -12.46 -13.80 -3.34
C ARG A 71 -13.39 -12.80 -4.03
N GLN A 72 -14.44 -13.29 -4.70
CA GLN A 72 -15.39 -12.45 -5.44
C GLN A 72 -15.95 -11.29 -4.60
N ARG A 73 -16.36 -11.53 -3.36
CA ARG A 73 -16.86 -10.46 -2.47
C ARG A 73 -15.86 -9.32 -2.23
N ASN A 74 -14.56 -9.60 -2.27
CA ASN A 74 -13.53 -8.57 -2.12
C ASN A 74 -13.41 -7.75 -3.41
N ILE A 75 -13.43 -8.43 -4.56
CA ILE A 75 -13.44 -7.80 -5.90
C ILE A 75 -14.69 -6.92 -6.04
N ASP A 76 -15.86 -7.45 -5.70
CA ASP A 76 -17.14 -6.72 -5.77
C ASP A 76 -17.15 -5.50 -4.85
N THR A 77 -16.52 -5.60 -3.67
CA THR A 77 -16.39 -4.45 -2.75
C THR A 77 -15.51 -3.36 -3.36
N ALA A 78 -14.39 -3.72 -4.00
CA ALA A 78 -13.47 -2.76 -4.60
C ALA A 78 -13.98 -2.14 -5.92
N THR A 79 -14.89 -2.82 -6.61
CA THR A 79 -15.30 -2.49 -7.99
C THR A 79 -15.85 -1.06 -8.15
N PRO A 80 -16.72 -0.52 -7.26
CA PRO A 80 -17.21 0.85 -7.40
C PRO A 80 -16.09 1.90 -7.32
N LEU A 81 -15.15 1.72 -6.38
CA LEU A 81 -13.98 2.59 -6.23
C LEU A 81 -13.08 2.53 -7.48
N ALA A 82 -12.81 1.32 -7.96
CA ALA A 82 -12.01 1.11 -9.17
C ALA A 82 -12.60 1.82 -10.40
N LYS A 83 -13.93 1.70 -10.60
CA LYS A 83 -14.64 2.42 -11.67
C LYS A 83 -14.54 3.93 -11.52
N ALA A 84 -14.75 4.46 -10.31
CA ALA A 84 -14.70 5.90 -10.06
C ALA A 84 -13.28 6.49 -10.23
N ARG A 85 -12.24 5.71 -9.96
CA ARG A 85 -10.84 6.13 -10.09
C ARG A 85 -10.21 5.80 -11.45
N GLY A 86 -10.89 5.05 -12.31
CA GLY A 86 -10.33 4.60 -13.59
C GLY A 86 -9.15 3.62 -13.41
N LEU A 87 -9.13 2.87 -12.30
CA LEU A 87 -8.07 1.93 -11.96
C LEU A 87 -8.55 0.49 -12.07
N PRO A 88 -7.70 -0.48 -12.44
CA PRO A 88 -8.06 -1.89 -12.41
C PRO A 88 -8.11 -2.41 -10.96
N VAL A 89 -8.97 -3.40 -10.71
CA VAL A 89 -8.90 -4.23 -9.51
C VAL A 89 -7.89 -5.34 -9.75
N GLN A 90 -6.90 -5.50 -8.86
CA GLN A 90 -5.83 -6.49 -8.99
C GLN A 90 -5.96 -7.60 -7.92
N PRO A 91 -6.55 -8.75 -8.24
CA PRO A 91 -6.67 -9.85 -7.29
C PRO A 91 -5.33 -10.58 -7.15
N ILE A 92 -4.78 -10.64 -5.94
CA ILE A 92 -3.52 -11.35 -5.64
C ILE A 92 -3.69 -12.35 -4.48
N PRO A 93 -2.81 -13.37 -4.36
CA PRO A 93 -2.75 -14.20 -3.17
C PRO A 93 -2.52 -13.34 -1.91
N PRO A 94 -3.17 -13.65 -0.78
CA PRO A 94 -3.09 -12.82 0.42
C PRO A 94 -1.76 -12.91 1.18
N LEU A 95 -1.06 -14.04 1.09
CA LEU A 95 0.21 -14.24 1.79
C LEU A 95 1.31 -13.43 1.12
N GLY A 96 2.00 -12.57 1.87
CA GLY A 96 3.04 -11.69 1.32
C GLY A 96 2.50 -10.49 0.55
N ALA A 97 1.18 -10.23 0.62
CA ALA A 97 0.55 -9.16 -0.15
C ALA A 97 1.06 -7.78 0.26
N GLY A 98 1.34 -7.54 1.55
CA GLY A 98 1.77 -6.23 2.04
C GLY A 98 3.14 -5.84 1.49
N THR A 99 4.11 -6.75 1.61
CA THR A 99 5.48 -6.61 1.11
C THR A 99 5.46 -6.43 -0.40
N ARG A 100 4.68 -7.25 -1.11
CA ARG A 100 4.54 -7.13 -2.56
C ARG A 100 4.01 -5.75 -2.94
N ILE A 101 2.90 -5.32 -2.35
CA ILE A 101 2.28 -4.03 -2.65
C ILE A 101 3.27 -2.88 -2.39
N LEU A 102 3.91 -2.85 -1.23
CA LEU A 102 4.83 -1.77 -0.87
C LEU A 102 6.14 -1.78 -1.69
N THR A 103 6.52 -2.95 -2.23
CA THR A 103 7.67 -3.07 -3.15
C THR A 103 7.32 -2.57 -4.55
N GLU A 104 6.13 -2.90 -5.06
CA GLU A 104 5.67 -2.48 -6.39
C GLU A 104 5.21 -1.01 -6.40
N HIS A 105 4.81 -0.47 -5.25
CA HIS A 105 4.26 0.89 -5.09
C HIS A 105 4.97 1.69 -3.98
N PRO A 106 6.30 1.91 -4.06
CA PRO A 106 7.04 2.59 -3.01
C PRO A 106 6.57 4.05 -2.85
N GLY A 107 6.18 4.42 -1.62
CA GLY A 107 5.74 5.78 -1.28
C GLY A 107 4.34 6.15 -1.79
N GLN A 108 3.68 5.25 -2.53
CA GLN A 108 2.34 5.47 -3.07
C GLN A 108 1.24 5.10 -2.07
N THR A 109 -0.01 5.45 -2.39
CA THR A 109 -1.20 5.06 -1.63
C THR A 109 -1.96 3.95 -2.35
N VAL A 110 -2.08 2.80 -1.71
CA VAL A 110 -2.68 1.60 -2.31
C VAL A 110 -3.84 1.08 -1.46
N VAL A 111 -4.94 0.69 -2.11
CA VAL A 111 -6.08 0.06 -1.44
C VAL A 111 -5.89 -1.46 -1.37
N TRP A 112 -6.15 -2.06 -0.21
CA TRP A 112 -6.23 -3.51 -0.04
C TRP A 112 -7.59 -3.93 0.54
N VAL A 113 -8.37 -4.68 -0.24
CA VAL A 113 -9.63 -5.29 0.24
C VAL A 113 -9.43 -6.75 0.62
N GLY A 114 -9.54 -7.02 1.92
CA GLY A 114 -9.32 -8.32 2.55
C GLY A 114 -10.56 -8.96 3.18
N ASN A 115 -10.31 -9.99 3.98
CA ASN A 115 -11.25 -10.64 4.90
C ASN A 115 -10.56 -10.86 6.25
N GLN A 116 -11.31 -11.21 7.30
CA GLN A 116 -10.77 -11.29 8.67
C GLN A 116 -9.47 -12.09 8.80
N GLU A 117 -9.36 -13.23 8.10
CA GLU A 117 -8.18 -14.09 8.16
C GLU A 117 -6.96 -13.41 7.51
N ASN A 118 -7.07 -12.99 6.26
CA ASN A 118 -5.91 -12.44 5.55
C ASN A 118 -5.52 -11.02 5.96
N LEU A 119 -6.43 -10.25 6.55
CA LEU A 119 -6.05 -8.98 7.18
C LEU A 119 -5.15 -9.23 8.39
N GLY A 120 -5.36 -10.32 9.14
CA GLY A 120 -4.46 -10.72 10.22
C GLY A 120 -3.05 -11.00 9.73
N PHE A 121 -2.92 -11.77 8.63
CA PHE A 121 -1.61 -12.05 8.02
C PHE A 121 -0.92 -10.78 7.53
N LEU A 122 -1.65 -9.86 6.89
CA LEU A 122 -1.11 -8.58 6.42
C LEU A 122 -0.56 -7.73 7.59
N TYR A 123 -1.29 -7.67 8.70
CA TYR A 123 -0.88 -6.87 9.86
C TYR A 123 0.37 -7.44 10.53
N LEU A 124 0.44 -8.77 10.67
CA LEU A 124 1.61 -9.45 11.19
C LEU A 124 2.83 -9.26 10.27
N GLU A 125 2.62 -9.42 8.95
CA GLU A 125 3.65 -9.26 7.93
C GLU A 125 4.30 -7.86 7.98
N LEU A 126 3.47 -6.82 8.11
CA LEU A 126 3.92 -5.43 8.07
C LEU A 126 4.25 -4.85 9.45
N GLY A 127 4.13 -5.63 10.54
CA GLY A 127 4.38 -5.14 11.89
C GLY A 127 3.46 -3.99 12.31
N ILE A 128 2.21 -3.97 11.84
CA ILE A 128 1.25 -2.92 12.16
C ILE A 128 0.81 -3.07 13.62
N PRO A 129 1.01 -2.07 14.50
CA PRO A 129 0.76 -2.18 15.93
C PRO A 129 -0.73 -1.99 16.29
N ALA A 130 -1.63 -2.63 15.54
CA ALA A 130 -3.08 -2.54 15.72
C ALA A 130 -3.76 -3.87 15.37
N LYS A 131 -5.06 -3.99 15.70
CA LYS A 131 -5.89 -5.07 15.17
C LYS A 131 -6.42 -4.68 13.79
N PRO A 132 -6.59 -5.62 12.85
CA PRO A 132 -7.18 -5.32 11.54
C PRO A 132 -8.64 -4.90 11.64
N PRO A 133 -9.17 -4.16 10.63
CA PRO A 133 -10.58 -3.79 10.61
C PRO A 133 -11.46 -5.03 10.53
N VAL A 134 -12.41 -5.12 11.45
CA VAL A 134 -13.32 -6.28 11.55
C VAL A 134 -14.72 -5.91 11.11
N GLN A 135 -15.14 -4.67 11.37
CA GLN A 135 -16.49 -4.21 11.08
C GLN A 135 -16.64 -3.90 9.59
N PHE A 136 -17.84 -4.15 9.06
CA PHE A 136 -18.18 -3.68 7.72
C PHE A 136 -18.29 -2.16 7.76
N GLY A 137 -17.59 -1.48 6.84
CA GLY A 137 -17.53 -0.02 6.83
C GLY A 137 -16.32 0.56 7.58
N GLU A 138 -15.52 -0.25 8.26
CA GLU A 138 -14.28 0.20 8.90
C GLU A 138 -13.13 0.23 7.88
N ILE A 139 -12.39 1.34 7.85
CA ILE A 139 -11.21 1.56 7.01
C ILE A 139 -10.04 1.90 7.92
N HIS A 140 -8.90 1.25 7.70
CA HIS A 140 -7.63 1.63 8.32
C HIS A 140 -6.74 2.25 7.26
N VAL A 141 -6.36 3.50 7.44
CA VAL A 141 -5.34 4.17 6.63
C VAL A 141 -4.02 4.02 7.37
N VAL A 142 -3.19 3.10 6.89
CA VAL A 142 -1.91 2.75 7.50
C VAL A 142 -0.79 3.46 6.77
N THR A 143 0.06 4.19 7.49
CA THR A 143 1.27 4.82 6.93
C THR A 143 2.50 4.05 7.40
N ILE A 144 3.30 3.57 6.45
CA ILE A 144 4.60 2.96 6.69
C ILE A 144 5.67 4.01 6.36
N PRO A 145 6.37 4.57 7.36
CA PRO A 145 7.29 5.68 7.12
C PRO A 145 8.60 5.18 6.49
N GLY A 146 9.21 6.02 5.64
CA GLY A 146 10.46 5.69 4.95
C GLY A 146 11.73 5.81 5.79
N ASP A 147 11.61 6.30 7.02
CA ASP A 147 12.70 6.48 7.99
C ASP A 147 12.91 5.27 8.92
N GLY A 148 12.11 4.21 8.76
CA GLY A 148 12.16 3.01 9.60
C GLY A 148 11.41 3.14 10.93
N GLY A 149 10.66 4.23 11.14
CA GLY A 149 9.73 4.36 12.25
C GLY A 149 8.59 3.33 12.20
N PRO A 150 7.85 3.15 13.31
CA PRO A 150 6.74 2.22 13.35
C PRO A 150 5.58 2.67 12.43
N PRO A 151 4.81 1.73 11.85
CA PRO A 151 3.56 2.06 11.16
C PRO A 151 2.59 2.85 12.04
N THR A 152 1.91 3.84 11.46
CA THR A 152 0.79 4.55 12.10
C THR A 152 -0.53 4.17 11.46
N VAL A 153 -1.62 4.25 12.24
CA VAL A 153 -2.96 3.85 11.79
C VAL A 153 -3.96 4.96 12.08
N GLU A 154 -4.63 5.45 11.04
CA GLU A 154 -5.82 6.29 11.13
C GLU A 154 -7.06 5.42 10.84
N ILE A 155 -8.05 5.45 11.73
CA ILE A 155 -9.29 4.68 11.56
C ILE A 155 -10.39 5.60 11.03
N ARG A 156 -11.02 5.20 9.94
CA ARG A 156 -12.20 5.84 9.34
C ARG A 156 -13.36 4.87 9.28
N HIS A 157 -14.56 5.41 9.16
CA HIS A 157 -15.77 4.63 8.95
C HIS A 157 -16.56 5.19 7.77
N TYR A 158 -17.24 4.32 7.04
CA TYR A 158 -18.11 4.70 5.93
C TYR A 158 -19.33 3.78 5.84
N GLY A 159 -20.45 4.39 5.46
CA GLY A 159 -21.75 3.76 5.32
C GLY A 159 -22.39 3.31 6.63
N ASP A 160 -23.71 3.14 6.58
CA ASP A 160 -24.58 2.91 7.73
C ASP A 160 -24.57 1.47 8.27
#